data_AF-A0A1U9LIF1-F1
#
_entry.id   AF-A0A1U9LIF1-F1
#
_cell.length_a   1.000
_cell.length_b   1.000
_cell.length_c   1.000
_cell.angle_alpha   90.00
_cell.angle_beta   90.00
_cell.angle_gamma   90.00
#
_symmetry.space_group_name_H-M   'P 1'
#
loop_
_entity.id
_entity.type
_entity.pdbx_description
1 polymer ?
#
loop_
_entity_poly.entity_id
_entity_poly.type
_entity_poly.pdbx_seq_one_letter_code
_entity_poly.pdbx_strand_id
1 'polypeptide(L)'
;MTYSPDPAYKAQPEKEEKPSHLRLIMVALATCALVAGAGFHYAGSNTGSPTAPLAGGSADQNGSTAQPRPGVQFSLIAPDKAAEALAMTSFSEKEKADILAGVKRRELRLVAMPIFDATGAGGTVTVACGTMHQTVLLQPKPTVLILPITVSGNVDIIPSSDPGAVGIGSGVVTMFGPQALPIMHQGDTLGLTVIAQ
;
A
#
# COMPACT_ATOMS: atom_id res chain seq x y z
N MET A 1 24.55 76.09 -8.12
CA MET A 1 25.55 75.12 -7.62
C MET A 1 24.84 73.79 -7.48
N THR A 2 25.30 72.80 -8.22
CA THR A 2 24.67 71.50 -8.43
C THR A 2 25.37 70.47 -7.56
N TYR A 3 24.64 69.66 -6.80
CA TYR A 3 25.15 68.37 -6.34
C TYR A 3 24.00 67.36 -6.31
N SER A 4 24.16 66.33 -7.13
CA SER A 4 23.29 65.15 -7.25
C SER A 4 23.80 64.03 -6.32
N PRO A 5 23.00 62.96 -6.11
CA PRO A 5 22.98 62.14 -4.90
C PRO A 5 23.95 60.95 -4.94
N ASP A 6 24.19 60.31 -3.79
CA ASP A 6 24.87 59.01 -3.73
C ASP A 6 24.02 57.97 -2.97
N PRO A 7 23.64 56.83 -3.60
CA PRO A 7 22.82 55.79 -3.00
C PRO A 7 23.60 54.59 -2.43
N ALA A 8 23.04 53.99 -1.38
CA ALA A 8 23.10 52.57 -0.97
C ALA A 8 24.42 51.78 -1.09
N TYR A 9 25.09 51.57 0.04
CA TYR A 9 26.12 50.53 0.18
C TYR A 9 25.47 49.13 0.32
N LYS A 10 25.63 48.29 -0.70
CA LYS A 10 25.43 46.83 -0.62
C LYS A 10 26.77 46.13 -0.48
N ALA A 11 26.91 45.26 0.51
CA ALA A 11 28.05 44.37 0.65
C ALA A 11 28.10 43.39 -0.53
N GLN A 12 29.17 43.47 -1.30
CA GLN A 12 29.47 42.62 -2.45
C GLN A 12 30.29 41.40 -1.97
N PRO A 13 29.97 40.17 -2.40
CA PRO A 13 30.73 38.98 -2.03
C PRO A 13 32.07 38.94 -2.77
N GLU A 14 33.14 38.68 -2.04
CA GLU A 14 34.49 38.56 -2.57
C GLU A 14 34.74 37.21 -3.25
N LYS A 15 35.11 37.32 -4.53
CA LYS A 15 36.19 36.62 -5.23
C LYS A 15 36.00 35.15 -5.64
N GLU A 16 35.55 35.03 -6.89
CA GLU A 16 35.84 33.93 -7.81
C GLU A 16 37.32 33.98 -8.23
N GLU A 17 38.08 32.90 -8.03
CA GLU A 17 39.35 32.67 -8.72
C GLU A 17 39.34 31.29 -9.38
N LYS A 18 39.81 31.30 -10.63
CA LYS A 18 39.62 30.32 -11.71
C LYS A 18 40.64 29.16 -11.64
N PRO A 19 40.64 28.17 -12.55
CA PRO A 19 40.72 26.75 -12.23
C PRO A 19 42.11 26.15 -12.45
N SER A 20 42.46 25.15 -11.64
CA SER A 20 43.64 24.29 -11.85
C SER A 20 43.18 22.91 -12.31
N HIS A 21 43.18 22.67 -13.62
CA HIS A 21 43.29 21.32 -14.18
C HIS A 21 44.58 20.65 -13.67
N LEU A 22 44.66 19.33 -13.81
CA LEU A 22 45.86 18.50 -13.66
C LEU A 22 46.34 18.25 -12.21
N ARG A 23 45.71 17.29 -11.52
CA ARG A 23 46.33 16.01 -11.11
C ARG A 23 45.21 14.96 -11.09
N LEU A 24 45.22 13.96 -11.98
CA LEU A 24 45.88 12.65 -11.77
C LEU A 24 45.53 12.04 -10.40
N ILE A 25 45.07 10.80 -10.23
CA ILE A 25 44.75 9.64 -11.07
C ILE A 25 44.12 8.61 -10.08
N MET A 26 43.25 7.74 -10.59
CA MET A 26 42.87 6.37 -10.16
C MET A 26 43.24 5.84 -8.76
N VAL A 27 42.30 5.11 -8.12
CA VAL A 27 42.40 3.68 -7.66
C VAL A 27 40.94 3.26 -7.33
N ALA A 28 40.23 2.48 -8.16
CA ALA A 28 40.24 1.03 -8.37
C ALA A 28 39.27 0.22 -7.46
N LEU A 29 38.32 -0.42 -8.14
CA LEU A 29 37.68 -1.73 -7.91
C LEU A 29 38.01 -2.49 -6.62
N ALA A 30 36.96 -2.86 -5.87
CA ALA A 30 36.97 -4.04 -5.01
C ALA A 30 35.61 -4.76 -5.07
N THR A 31 35.54 -5.75 -5.95
CA THR A 31 34.55 -6.83 -5.94
C THR A 31 34.77 -7.71 -4.72
N CYS A 32 33.72 -7.98 -3.94
CA CYS A 32 33.75 -9.04 -2.94
C CYS A 32 32.49 -9.90 -3.10
N ALA A 33 32.63 -10.99 -3.85
CA ALA A 33 31.67 -12.08 -3.90
C ALA A 33 31.96 -13.02 -2.71
N LEU A 34 30.99 -13.21 -1.82
CA LEU A 34 31.08 -14.19 -0.74
C LEU A 34 30.16 -15.39 -1.04
N VAL A 35 30.83 -16.44 -1.49
CA VAL A 35 30.83 -17.82 -0.99
C VAL A 35 29.50 -18.54 -0.73
N ALA A 36 29.34 -19.59 -1.54
CA ALA A 36 28.64 -20.85 -1.35
C ALA A 36 28.37 -21.32 0.09
N GLY A 37 27.13 -21.74 0.34
CA GLY A 37 26.76 -22.61 1.45
C GLY A 37 25.91 -23.76 0.95
N ALA A 38 26.54 -24.90 0.69
CA ALA A 38 25.88 -26.19 0.55
C ALA A 38 25.57 -26.72 1.95
N GLY A 39 24.29 -26.96 2.24
CA GLY A 39 23.81 -27.63 3.44
C GLY A 39 22.93 -28.81 3.05
N PHE A 40 23.55 -29.98 2.89
CA PHE A 40 22.86 -31.25 2.83
C PHE A 40 22.66 -31.78 4.27
N HIS A 41 21.72 -32.72 4.41
CA HIS A 41 21.44 -33.62 5.53
C HIS A 41 20.34 -33.22 6.52
N TYR A 42 19.17 -33.88 6.40
CA TYR A 42 18.67 -34.70 7.50
C TYR A 42 18.01 -35.98 6.98
N ALA A 43 18.46 -37.11 7.51
CA ALA A 43 17.94 -38.44 7.31
C ALA A 43 16.84 -38.72 8.35
N GLY A 44 15.79 -39.44 7.97
CA GLY A 44 14.84 -39.94 8.96
C GLY A 44 13.58 -40.53 8.34
N SER A 45 13.65 -41.79 7.93
CA SER A 45 12.46 -42.63 7.85
C SER A 45 11.91 -42.78 9.27
N ASN A 46 10.65 -42.41 9.50
CA ASN A 46 9.90 -43.09 10.55
C ASN A 46 8.45 -43.27 10.11
N THR A 47 8.11 -44.53 9.89
CA THR A 47 6.76 -45.09 9.89
C THR A 47 6.02 -44.66 11.15
N GLY A 48 4.86 -44.04 10.99
CA GLY A 48 4.02 -43.67 12.11
C GLY A 48 2.76 -42.97 11.64
N SER A 49 1.81 -43.74 11.14
CA SER A 49 0.41 -43.32 11.02
C SER A 49 -0.14 -42.95 12.41
N PRO A 50 -0.82 -41.81 12.56
CA PRO A 50 -1.94 -41.72 13.45
C PRO A 50 -3.20 -41.56 12.59
N THR A 51 -3.99 -42.62 12.59
CA THR A 51 -5.38 -42.63 12.15
C THR A 51 -6.13 -41.51 12.87
N ALA A 52 -6.42 -40.41 12.17
CA ALA A 52 -7.38 -39.41 12.63
C ALA A 52 -8.80 -39.84 12.18
N PRO A 53 -9.84 -39.64 13.00
CA PRO A 53 -11.15 -40.21 12.72
C PRO A 53 -11.80 -39.51 11.52
N LEU A 54 -12.27 -40.30 10.56
CA LEU A 54 -13.24 -39.88 9.57
C LEU A 54 -14.56 -39.57 10.30
N ALA A 55 -14.87 -38.29 10.47
CA ALA A 55 -16.24 -37.84 10.67
C ALA A 55 -16.81 -37.51 9.29
N GLY A 56 -17.65 -38.40 8.77
CA GLY A 56 -18.42 -38.17 7.56
C GLY A 56 -19.37 -36.98 7.75
N GLY A 57 -19.18 -35.97 6.90
CA GLY A 57 -20.14 -34.90 6.66
C GLY A 57 -20.31 -34.76 5.15
N SER A 58 -21.24 -35.52 4.59
CA SER A 58 -21.73 -35.29 3.23
C SER A 58 -22.59 -34.03 3.26
N ALA A 59 -22.11 -32.93 2.68
CA ALA A 59 -22.94 -31.87 2.09
C ALA A 59 -22.06 -30.86 1.32
N ASP A 60 -22.41 -30.69 0.04
CA ASP A 60 -22.12 -29.54 -0.84
C ASP A 60 -20.66 -29.19 -1.14
N GLN A 61 -20.14 -29.86 -2.16
CA GLN A 61 -19.15 -29.30 -3.06
C GLN A 61 -19.75 -28.09 -3.80
N ASN A 62 -19.55 -26.89 -3.28
CA ASN A 62 -19.45 -25.71 -4.11
C ASN A 62 -18.02 -25.18 -3.98
N GLY A 63 -17.16 -25.64 -4.90
CA GLY A 63 -15.75 -25.30 -4.95
C GLY A 63 -15.55 -23.81 -5.27
N SER A 64 -15.49 -22.99 -4.23
CA SER A 64 -14.70 -21.77 -4.27
C SER A 64 -13.51 -22.03 -3.35
N THR A 65 -12.34 -22.25 -3.93
CA THR A 65 -11.07 -22.17 -3.21
C THR A 65 -10.86 -20.71 -2.82
N ALA A 66 -11.59 -20.25 -1.80
CA ALA A 66 -11.43 -18.92 -1.25
C ALA A 66 -10.00 -18.82 -0.73
N GLN A 67 -9.15 -18.07 -1.44
CA GLN A 67 -7.81 -17.77 -0.98
C GLN A 67 -7.90 -17.16 0.44
N PRO A 68 -6.99 -17.52 1.35
CA PRO A 68 -6.97 -16.93 2.69
C PRO A 68 -6.91 -15.40 2.59
N ARG A 69 -7.90 -14.70 3.14
CA ARG A 69 -7.94 -13.24 3.18
C ARG A 69 -7.31 -12.76 4.48
N PRO A 70 -6.18 -12.04 4.47
CA PRO A 70 -5.62 -11.50 5.70
C PRO A 70 -6.60 -10.51 6.34
N GLY A 71 -6.85 -10.69 7.64
CA GLY A 71 -7.64 -9.78 8.45
C GLY A 71 -6.80 -8.60 8.90
N VAL A 72 -7.25 -7.39 8.60
CA VAL A 72 -6.53 -6.15 8.90
C VAL A 72 -7.45 -5.16 9.62
N GLN A 73 -6.93 -4.55 10.67
CA GLN A 73 -7.63 -3.56 11.48
C GLN A 73 -7.16 -2.15 11.11
N PHE A 74 -8.13 -1.26 10.95
CA PHE A 74 -7.91 0.12 10.56
C PHE A 74 -8.75 1.07 11.40
N SER A 75 -8.33 2.33 11.46
CA SER A 75 -8.99 3.35 12.25
C SER A 75 -10.37 3.69 11.68
N LEU A 76 -11.37 3.66 12.57
CA LEU A 76 -12.70 4.17 12.29
C LEU A 76 -12.71 5.69 12.19
N ILE A 77 -13.36 6.22 11.17
CA ILE A 77 -13.73 7.63 11.07
C ILE A 77 -15.05 7.83 11.80
N ALA A 78 -15.04 8.75 12.74
CA ALA A 78 -16.21 9.07 13.53
C ALA A 78 -17.37 9.61 12.65
N PRO A 79 -18.64 9.27 12.95
CA PRO A 79 -19.78 9.64 12.11
C PRO A 79 -19.95 11.15 11.87
N ASP A 80 -19.53 11.98 12.84
CA ASP A 80 -19.53 13.44 12.77
C ASP A 80 -18.53 13.99 11.74
N LYS A 81 -17.41 13.29 11.54
CA LYS A 81 -16.38 13.62 10.53
C LYS A 81 -16.61 12.95 9.18
N ALA A 82 -17.68 12.17 9.03
CA ALA A 82 -17.93 11.39 7.82
C ALA A 82 -18.09 12.25 6.57
N ALA A 83 -18.79 13.39 6.68
CA ALA A 83 -18.99 14.30 5.54
C ALA A 83 -17.67 14.92 5.06
N GLU A 84 -16.80 15.32 5.99
CA GLU A 84 -15.47 15.87 5.68
C GLU A 84 -14.58 14.79 5.03
N ALA A 85 -14.56 13.59 5.58
CA ALA A 85 -13.78 12.49 5.01
C ALA A 85 -14.25 12.10 3.60
N LEU A 86 -15.56 12.06 3.36
CA LEU A 86 -16.11 11.78 2.04
C LEU A 86 -15.84 12.91 1.03
N ALA A 87 -15.70 14.16 1.48
CA ALA A 87 -15.35 15.28 0.60
C ALA A 87 -13.96 15.11 -0.03
N MET A 88 -13.06 14.36 0.61
CA MET A 88 -11.72 14.05 0.11
C MET A 88 -11.69 12.88 -0.90
N THR A 89 -12.84 12.25 -1.17
CA THR A 89 -12.96 11.10 -2.08
C THR A 89 -13.43 11.52 -3.47
N SER A 90 -13.19 10.66 -4.46
CA SER A 90 -13.70 10.81 -5.82
C SER A 90 -15.12 10.27 -6.02
N PHE A 91 -15.85 9.94 -4.96
CA PHE A 91 -17.24 9.50 -5.06
C PHE A 91 -18.14 10.60 -5.65
N SER A 92 -19.19 10.20 -6.36
CA SER A 92 -20.22 11.13 -6.82
C SER A 92 -21.02 11.70 -5.65
N GLU A 93 -21.65 12.85 -5.84
CA GLU A 93 -22.49 13.47 -4.80
C GLU A 93 -23.64 12.57 -4.35
N LYS A 94 -24.20 11.78 -5.28
CA LYS A 94 -25.22 10.77 -4.94
C LYS A 94 -24.64 9.68 -4.03
N GLU A 95 -23.48 9.12 -4.38
CA GLU A 95 -22.83 8.09 -3.57
C GLU A 95 -22.44 8.63 -2.19
N LYS A 96 -21.89 9.85 -2.11
CA LYS A 96 -21.57 10.50 -0.83
C LYS A 96 -22.81 10.65 0.04
N ALA A 97 -23.94 11.08 -0.53
CA ALA A 97 -25.21 11.21 0.20
C ALA A 97 -25.74 9.85 0.69
N ASP A 98 -25.70 8.83 -0.16
CA ASP A 98 -26.14 7.47 0.16
C ASP A 98 -25.28 6.85 1.28
N ILE A 99 -23.96 7.01 1.19
CA ILE A 99 -23.00 6.56 2.22
C ILE A 99 -23.24 7.30 3.54
N LEU A 100 -23.36 8.63 3.50
CA LEU A 100 -23.59 9.45 4.70
C LEU A 100 -24.90 9.08 5.39
N ALA A 101 -25.94 8.77 4.63
CA ALA A 101 -27.21 8.28 5.17
C ALA A 101 -27.03 6.92 5.86
N GLY A 102 -26.28 5.99 5.25
CA GLY A 102 -25.94 4.70 5.86
C GLY A 102 -25.13 4.82 7.15
N VAL A 103 -24.19 5.78 7.21
CA VAL A 103 -23.41 6.09 8.42
C VAL A 103 -24.32 6.63 9.54
N LYS A 104 -25.25 7.55 9.21
CA LYS A 104 -26.22 8.09 10.18
C LYS A 104 -27.16 7.02 10.74
N ARG A 105 -27.58 6.06 9.89
CA ARG A 105 -28.37 4.89 10.30
C ARG A 105 -27.55 3.82 11.03
N ARG A 106 -26.23 3.99 11.15
CA ARG A 106 -25.27 3.04 11.73
C ARG A 106 -25.19 1.70 10.98
N GLU A 107 -25.61 1.69 9.73
CA GLU A 107 -25.49 0.54 8.83
C GLU A 107 -24.08 0.46 8.23
N LEU A 108 -23.45 1.63 8.05
CA LEU A 108 -22.10 1.76 7.52
C LEU A 108 -21.17 2.42 8.53
N ARG A 109 -19.90 2.07 8.40
CA ARG A 109 -18.74 2.61 9.12
C ARG A 109 -17.73 3.05 8.07
N LEU A 110 -17.14 4.22 8.26
CA LEU A 110 -16.09 4.71 7.39
C LEU A 110 -14.74 4.33 7.99
N VAL A 111 -13.90 3.70 7.19
CA VAL A 111 -12.56 3.29 7.60
C VAL A 111 -11.53 4.02 6.74
N ALA A 112 -10.49 4.53 7.39
CA ALA A 112 -9.32 5.06 6.70
C ALA A 112 -8.32 3.92 6.44
N MET A 113 -8.11 3.56 5.18
CA MET A 113 -7.13 2.56 4.75
C MET A 113 -5.97 3.25 4.03
N PRO A 114 -4.82 3.48 4.70
CA PRO A 114 -3.63 3.99 4.03
C PRO A 114 -3.00 2.88 3.20
N ILE A 115 -2.87 3.10 1.89
CA ILE A 115 -2.24 2.20 0.93
C ILE A 115 -0.98 2.87 0.36
N PHE A 116 0.07 2.10 0.13
CA PHE A 116 1.33 2.58 -0.44
C PHE A 116 1.93 1.55 -1.40
N ASP A 117 2.91 1.98 -2.18
CA ASP A 117 3.76 1.11 -3.01
C ASP A 117 4.86 0.50 -2.14
N ALA A 118 4.78 -0.80 -1.89
CA ALA A 118 5.74 -1.54 -1.08
C ALA A 118 7.01 -1.93 -1.86
N THR A 119 6.94 -1.91 -3.18
CA THR A 119 8.03 -2.38 -4.07
C THR A 119 8.83 -1.25 -4.71
N GLY A 120 8.26 -0.05 -4.78
CA GLY A 120 8.83 1.08 -5.52
C GLY A 120 8.65 0.96 -7.04
N ALA A 121 7.95 -0.06 -7.53
CA ALA A 121 7.69 -0.30 -8.95
C ALA A 121 6.52 0.56 -9.48
N GLY A 122 5.73 1.15 -8.59
CA GLY A 122 4.52 1.89 -8.90
C GLY A 122 3.37 0.98 -9.32
N GLY A 123 2.46 1.55 -10.10
CA GLY A 123 1.27 0.85 -10.62
C GLY A 123 -0.03 1.44 -10.08
N THR A 124 -1.11 1.15 -10.78
CA THR A 124 -2.45 1.60 -10.42
C THR A 124 -3.27 0.41 -9.97
N VAL A 125 -3.95 0.53 -8.83
CA VAL A 125 -4.84 -0.51 -8.30
C VAL A 125 -6.25 0.03 -8.14
N THR A 126 -7.22 -0.83 -8.38
CA THR A 126 -8.61 -0.59 -8.04
C THR A 126 -8.92 -1.31 -6.74
N VAL A 127 -9.36 -0.56 -5.75
CA VAL A 127 -9.82 -1.05 -4.45
C VAL A 127 -11.34 -1.09 -4.47
N ALA A 128 -11.89 -2.30 -4.38
CA ALA A 128 -13.32 -2.56 -4.35
C ALA A 128 -13.79 -2.87 -2.94
N CYS A 129 -14.88 -2.25 -2.51
CA CYS A 129 -15.52 -2.49 -1.22
C CYS A 129 -17.03 -2.56 -1.43
N GLY A 130 -17.58 -3.78 -1.44
CA GLY A 130 -18.98 -4.00 -1.80
C GLY A 130 -19.26 -3.53 -3.24
N THR A 131 -20.15 -2.56 -3.40
CA THR A 131 -20.51 -1.97 -4.70
C THR A 131 -19.67 -0.73 -5.05
N MET A 132 -18.77 -0.30 -4.18
CA MET A 132 -17.99 0.93 -4.31
C MET A 132 -16.57 0.61 -4.77
N HIS A 133 -16.02 1.43 -5.66
CA HIS A 133 -14.69 1.24 -6.22
C HIS A 133 -13.88 2.55 -6.19
N GLN A 134 -12.60 2.45 -5.86
CA GLN A 134 -11.65 3.56 -5.92
C GLN A 134 -10.38 3.12 -6.64
N THR A 135 -10.04 3.80 -7.73
CA THR A 135 -8.79 3.57 -8.45
C THR A 135 -7.75 4.55 -7.94
N VAL A 136 -6.61 4.03 -7.49
CA VAL A 136 -5.52 4.80 -6.90
C VAL A 136 -4.20 4.45 -7.56
N LEU A 137 -3.41 5.48 -7.86
CA LEU A 137 -2.01 5.31 -8.24
C LEU A 137 -1.20 5.05 -6.97
N LEU A 138 -0.51 3.92 -6.91
CA LEU A 138 0.35 3.60 -5.77
C LEU A 138 1.55 4.54 -5.73
N GLN A 139 1.87 5.00 -4.53
CA GLN A 139 2.99 5.90 -4.27
C GLN A 139 3.78 5.38 -3.07
N PRO A 140 5.10 5.68 -2.98
CA PRO A 140 5.88 5.35 -1.79
C PRO A 140 5.34 6.02 -0.52
N LYS A 141 4.75 7.22 -0.67
CA LYS A 141 4.03 7.89 0.41
C LYS A 141 2.62 7.28 0.53
N PRO A 142 2.19 6.85 1.73
CA PRO A 142 0.85 6.33 1.92
C PRO A 142 -0.24 7.32 1.51
N THR A 143 -1.17 6.85 0.69
CA THR A 143 -2.40 7.54 0.32
C THR A 143 -3.56 6.93 1.09
N VAL A 144 -4.37 7.76 1.74
CA VAL A 144 -5.49 7.28 2.56
C VAL A 144 -6.74 7.12 1.69
N LEU A 145 -7.27 5.90 1.64
CA LEU A 145 -8.56 5.59 1.02
C LEU A 145 -9.65 5.53 2.08
N ILE A 146 -10.82 6.09 1.76
CA ILE A 146 -11.98 6.04 2.66
C ILE A 146 -12.90 4.90 2.22
N LEU A 147 -13.03 3.89 3.06
CA LEU A 147 -13.78 2.68 2.75
C LEU A 147 -15.10 2.65 3.53
N PRO A 148 -16.27 2.70 2.84
CA PRO A 148 -17.55 2.46 3.47
C PRO A 148 -17.76 0.94 3.65
N ILE A 149 -17.56 0.45 4.87
CA ILE A 149 -17.77 -0.95 5.24
C ILE A 149 -18.93 -1.08 6.24
N THR A 150 -19.40 -2.31 6.50
CA THR A 150 -20.25 -2.59 7.65
C THR A 150 -19.37 -2.77 8.90
N VAL A 151 -19.69 -3.68 9.82
CA VAL A 151 -18.80 -4.00 10.97
C VAL A 151 -17.47 -4.61 10.49
N SER A 152 -17.53 -5.44 9.45
CA SER A 152 -16.39 -6.01 8.75
C SER A 152 -16.68 -6.04 7.26
N GLY A 153 -15.76 -5.55 6.45
CA GLY A 153 -15.88 -5.48 5.00
C GLY A 153 -14.89 -6.41 4.31
N ASN A 154 -15.31 -6.97 3.19
CA ASN A 154 -14.40 -7.57 2.23
C ASN A 154 -13.92 -6.47 1.28
N VAL A 155 -12.60 -6.36 1.14
CA VAL A 155 -11.96 -5.40 0.25
C VAL A 155 -11.10 -6.16 -0.73
N ASP A 156 -11.37 -5.98 -2.01
CA ASP A 156 -10.59 -6.61 -3.06
C ASP A 156 -9.70 -5.56 -3.73
N ILE A 157 -8.40 -5.83 -3.83
CA ILE A 157 -7.42 -5.00 -4.53
C ILE A 157 -7.09 -5.70 -5.83
N ILE A 158 -7.27 -4.98 -6.94
CA ILE A 158 -7.14 -5.52 -8.29
C ILE A 158 -6.16 -4.62 -9.07
N PRO A 159 -5.16 -5.19 -9.78
CA PRO A 159 -4.34 -4.43 -10.71
C PRO A 159 -5.19 -3.75 -11.78
N SER A 160 -5.04 -2.42 -11.91
CA SER A 160 -5.70 -1.64 -12.96
C SER A 160 -4.72 -1.21 -14.07
N SER A 161 -3.41 -1.30 -13.82
CA SER A 161 -2.36 -1.15 -14.82
C SER A 161 -1.66 -2.49 -15.07
N ASP A 162 -0.91 -2.60 -16.16
CA ASP A 162 -0.06 -3.77 -16.43
C ASP A 162 0.97 -3.95 -15.29
N PRO A 163 0.96 -5.08 -14.57
CA PRO A 163 1.92 -5.36 -13.51
C PRO A 163 3.36 -5.63 -14.00
N GLY A 164 3.54 -5.94 -15.28
CA GLY A 164 4.82 -6.37 -15.82
C GLY A 164 5.38 -7.63 -15.15
N ALA A 165 6.66 -7.91 -15.39
CA ALA A 165 7.32 -9.12 -14.89
C ALA A 165 7.56 -9.12 -13.37
N VAL A 166 7.69 -7.94 -12.77
CA VAL A 166 7.94 -7.78 -11.32
C VAL A 166 6.66 -7.80 -10.49
N GLY A 167 5.50 -7.54 -11.11
CA GLY A 167 4.22 -7.41 -10.43
C GLY A 167 4.00 -6.05 -9.74
N ILE A 168 2.78 -5.83 -9.25
CA ILE A 168 2.43 -4.66 -8.43
C ILE A 168 2.48 -5.06 -6.97
N GLY A 169 3.44 -4.52 -6.21
CA GLY A 169 3.51 -4.72 -4.76
C GLY A 169 2.90 -3.55 -4.00
N SER A 170 1.73 -3.77 -3.42
CA SER A 170 1.10 -2.82 -2.53
C SER A 170 1.40 -3.13 -1.06
N GLY A 171 1.20 -2.15 -0.20
CA GLY A 171 1.24 -2.30 1.24
C GLY A 171 0.15 -1.46 1.89
N VAL A 172 -0.22 -1.81 3.11
CA VAL A 172 -1.18 -1.05 3.92
C VAL A 172 -0.55 -0.65 5.24
N VAL A 173 -0.96 0.50 5.78
CA VAL A 173 -0.56 0.90 7.13
C VAL A 173 -1.67 0.54 8.10
N THR A 174 -1.37 -0.41 8.97
CA THR A 174 -2.29 -0.94 9.97
C THR A 174 -2.00 -0.29 11.33
N MET A 175 -2.82 -0.58 12.34
CA MET A 175 -2.53 -0.16 13.71
C MET A 175 -1.21 -0.77 14.27
N PHE A 176 -0.73 -1.87 13.70
CA PHE A 176 0.54 -2.50 14.05
C PHE A 176 1.72 -1.99 13.22
N GLY A 177 1.49 -0.99 12.35
CA GLY A 177 2.47 -0.44 11.44
C GLY A 177 2.30 -0.88 9.98
N PRO A 178 3.26 -0.54 9.11
CA PRO A 178 3.23 -0.90 7.69
C PRO A 178 3.31 -2.42 7.51
N GLN A 179 2.43 -2.94 6.66
CA GLN A 179 2.38 -4.35 6.27
C GLN A 179 2.40 -4.44 4.75
N ALA A 180 3.41 -5.12 4.20
CA ALA A 180 3.45 -5.44 2.79
C ALA A 180 2.37 -6.47 2.46
N LEU A 181 1.71 -6.28 1.33
CA LEU A 181 0.74 -7.22 0.79
C LEU A 181 1.41 -8.15 -0.24
N PRO A 182 0.83 -9.32 -0.53
CA PRO A 182 1.28 -10.16 -1.63
C PRO A 182 1.37 -9.37 -2.95
N ILE A 183 2.44 -9.60 -3.71
CA ILE A 183 2.63 -8.99 -5.03
C ILE A 183 1.57 -9.55 -5.98
N MET A 184 0.90 -8.67 -6.71
CA MET A 184 -0.14 -9.03 -7.67
C MET A 184 0.43 -9.05 -9.10
N HIS A 185 0.13 -10.11 -9.83
CA HIS A 185 0.38 -10.25 -11.26
C HIS A 185 -0.91 -10.12 -12.07
N GLN A 186 -0.80 -10.24 -13.39
CA GLN A 186 -1.94 -10.06 -14.28
C GLN A 186 -3.04 -11.09 -14.01
N GLY A 187 -4.26 -10.61 -13.77
CA GLY A 187 -5.42 -11.45 -13.45
C GLY A 187 -5.59 -11.77 -11.97
N ASP A 188 -4.66 -11.37 -11.11
CA ASP A 188 -4.77 -11.57 -9.68
C ASP A 188 -5.81 -10.65 -9.04
N THR A 189 -6.38 -11.12 -7.93
CA THR A 189 -7.20 -10.31 -7.04
C THR A 189 -6.80 -10.62 -5.61
N LEU A 190 -6.39 -9.58 -4.89
CA LEU A 190 -6.01 -9.70 -3.49
C LEU A 190 -7.18 -9.32 -2.59
N GLY A 191 -7.76 -10.31 -1.92
CA GLY A 191 -8.83 -10.08 -0.94
C GLY A 191 -8.29 -9.80 0.47
N LEU A 192 -8.85 -8.79 1.13
CA LEU A 192 -8.57 -8.38 2.50
C LEU A 192 -9.87 -8.39 3.31
N THR A 193 -9.79 -8.84 4.56
CA THR A 193 -10.88 -8.66 5.51
C THR A 193 -10.58 -7.45 6.37
N VAL A 194 -11.34 -6.38 6.19
CA VAL A 194 -11.16 -5.10 6.88
C VAL A 194 -12.12 -5.02 8.06
N ILE A 195 -11.58 -4.74 9.24
CA ILE A 195 -12.35 -4.61 10.48
C ILE A 195 -12.22 -3.17 10.99
N ALA A 196 -13.35 -2.53 11.25
CA ALA A 196 -13.40 -1.24 11.91
C ALA A 196 -13.15 -1.41 13.41
N GLN A 197 -12.19 -0.65 13.96
CA GLN A 197 -11.90 -0.55 15.40
C GLN A 197 -12.07 0.89 15.88
#